data_AF-A0A087R7G4-F1
#
_entry.id   AF-A0A087R7G4-F1
#
_cell.length_a   1.000
_cell.length_b   1.000
_cell.length_c   1.000
_cell.angle_alpha   90.00
_cell.angle_beta   90.00
_cell.angle_gamma   90.00
#
_symmetry.space_group_name_H-M   'P 1'
#
loop_
_entity.id
_entity.type
_entity.pdbx_description
1 polymer ?
#
loop_
_entity_poly.entity_id
_entity_poly.type
_entity_poly.pdbx_seq_one_letter_code
_entity_poly.pdbx_strand_id
1 'polypeptide(L)'
;QVFQDYGFHPLVQRWIIGQCLCVDERTVSSYGIRRDGDTAFLYLLSAKMAELTEQRYEEDQARVMLSSTSSPTDVAGERRKYNTLPNMSPKKGCRTGCSSGEGPWGIGAPAVPGWAGWSCPKCTFINKPTRPGCEMCSTDRPDDYVVPGSYKPDETELWRMQQEQEGILQYQQ
;
A
#
# COMPACT_ATOMS: atom_id res chain seq x y z
N GLN A 1 1.39 -8.25 6.93
CA GLN A 1 1.60 -8.89 5.60
C GLN A 1 1.39 -10.38 5.81
N VAL A 2 0.81 -11.15 4.87
CA VAL A 2 0.40 -12.56 5.11
C VAL A 2 1.44 -13.44 5.84
N PHE A 3 2.74 -13.29 5.52
CA PHE A 3 3.79 -14.00 6.24
C PHE A 3 3.91 -13.59 7.71
N GLN A 4 3.88 -12.30 8.00
CA GLN A 4 3.92 -11.75 9.35
C GLN A 4 2.65 -12.08 10.16
N ASP A 5 1.49 -12.08 9.50
CA ASP A 5 0.20 -12.17 10.18
C ASP A 5 -0.24 -13.63 10.38
N TYR A 6 0.13 -14.54 9.46
CA TYR A 6 -0.31 -15.94 9.45
C TYR A 6 0.84 -16.96 9.39
N GLY A 7 2.10 -16.53 9.26
CA GLY A 7 3.26 -17.44 9.21
C GLY A 7 3.47 -18.14 7.86
N PHE A 8 2.68 -17.86 6.83
CA PHE A 8 2.89 -18.46 5.51
C PHE A 8 4.03 -17.76 4.77
N HIS A 9 5.17 -18.42 4.62
CA HIS A 9 6.34 -17.87 3.93
C HIS A 9 6.04 -17.50 2.47
N PRO A 10 6.57 -16.40 1.90
CA PRO A 10 6.27 -16.00 0.52
C PRO A 10 6.49 -17.11 -0.52
N LEU A 11 7.51 -17.96 -0.35
CA LEU A 11 7.77 -19.08 -1.27
C LEU A 11 6.64 -20.11 -1.35
N VAL A 12 5.85 -20.29 -0.28
CA VAL A 12 4.72 -21.23 -0.29
C VAL A 12 3.42 -20.59 -0.79
N GLN A 13 3.40 -19.27 -0.96
CA GLN A 13 2.20 -18.54 -1.34
C GLN A 13 2.00 -18.55 -2.85
N ARG A 14 0.81 -18.96 -3.30
CA ARG A 14 0.41 -18.86 -4.69
C ARG A 14 -0.95 -18.15 -4.82
N TRP A 15 -0.89 -16.92 -5.32
CA TRP A 15 -2.07 -16.06 -5.43
C TRP A 15 -2.84 -16.31 -6.72
N ILE A 16 -4.17 -16.38 -6.60
CA ILE A 16 -5.10 -16.52 -7.72
C ILE A 16 -6.08 -15.35 -7.66
N ILE A 17 -6.08 -14.52 -8.71
CA ILE A 17 -6.97 -13.37 -8.84
C ILE A 17 -7.53 -13.39 -10.25
N GLY A 18 -8.84 -13.21 -10.41
CA GLY A 18 -9.48 -13.22 -11.74
C GLY A 18 -9.21 -14.51 -12.52
N GLN A 19 -9.21 -15.67 -11.84
CA GLN A 19 -8.91 -16.99 -12.40
C GLN A 19 -7.48 -17.17 -12.95
N CYS A 20 -6.57 -16.24 -12.63
CA CYS A 20 -5.19 -16.27 -13.10
C CYS A 20 -4.22 -16.43 -11.93
N LEU A 21 -3.16 -17.24 -12.14
CA LEU A 21 -2.03 -17.33 -11.21
C LEU A 21 -1.24 -16.02 -11.28
N CYS A 22 -1.01 -15.40 -10.12
CA CYS A 22 -0.34 -14.12 -10.06
C CYS A 22 1.19 -14.26 -10.10
N VAL A 23 1.85 -13.25 -10.65
CA VAL A 23 3.30 -13.06 -10.63
C VAL A 23 3.62 -11.69 -10.03
N ASP A 24 4.82 -11.54 -9.47
CA ASP A 24 5.17 -10.39 -8.63
C ASP A 24 5.37 -9.09 -9.43
N GLU A 25 5.64 -9.18 -10.73
CA GLU A 25 5.91 -8.02 -11.60
C GLU A 25 4.63 -7.30 -12.05
N ARG A 26 3.45 -7.85 -11.74
CA ARG A 26 2.16 -7.31 -12.14
C ARG A 26 1.43 -6.68 -10.96
N THR A 27 0.67 -5.63 -11.26
CA THR A 27 -0.14 -4.95 -10.25
C THR A 27 -1.42 -5.72 -9.96
N VAL A 28 -1.92 -5.58 -8.74
CA VAL A 28 -3.20 -6.12 -8.28
C VAL A 28 -4.37 -5.59 -9.12
N SER A 29 -4.27 -4.34 -9.60
CA SER A 29 -5.22 -3.75 -10.54
C SER A 29 -5.26 -4.44 -11.91
N SER A 30 -4.11 -4.93 -12.39
CA SER A 30 -4.03 -5.66 -13.67
C SER A 30 -4.73 -7.02 -13.62
N TYR A 31 -4.87 -7.60 -12.42
CA TYR A 31 -5.61 -8.84 -12.18
C TYR A 31 -7.11 -8.62 -11.92
N GLY A 32 -7.57 -7.36 -11.88
CA GLY A 32 -8.99 -7.04 -11.79
C GLY A 32 -9.49 -6.66 -10.41
N ILE A 33 -8.63 -6.48 -9.41
CA ILE A 33 -9.03 -5.87 -8.14
C ILE A 33 -9.20 -4.35 -8.35
N ARG A 34 -10.41 -3.86 -8.13
CA ARG A 34 -10.87 -2.49 -8.41
C ARG A 34 -11.63 -1.86 -7.24
N ARG A 35 -12.19 -2.67 -6.34
CA ARG A 35 -12.97 -2.21 -5.18
C ARG A 35 -12.91 -3.22 -4.04
N ASP A 36 -13.27 -2.75 -2.86
CA ASP A 36 -13.64 -3.64 -1.75
C ASP A 36 -14.69 -4.67 -2.17
N GLY A 37 -14.51 -5.90 -1.69
CA GLY A 37 -15.29 -7.07 -2.07
C GLY A 37 -14.71 -7.88 -3.25
N ASP A 38 -13.80 -7.32 -4.04
CA ASP A 38 -13.08 -8.11 -5.04
C ASP A 38 -12.20 -9.17 -4.36
N THR A 39 -12.27 -10.40 -4.86
CA THR A 39 -11.70 -11.56 -4.15
C THR A 39 -10.35 -11.96 -4.72
N ALA A 40 -9.41 -12.28 -3.81
CA ALA A 40 -8.17 -12.97 -4.11
C ALA A 40 -8.17 -14.30 -3.33
N PHE A 41 -7.66 -15.36 -3.96
CA PHE A 41 -7.47 -16.65 -3.32
C PHE A 41 -5.99 -16.91 -3.13
N LEU A 42 -5.65 -17.55 -2.01
CA LEU A 42 -4.30 -18.00 -1.73
C LEU A 42 -4.30 -19.53 -1.70
N TYR A 43 -3.55 -20.13 -2.61
CA TYR A 43 -3.22 -21.55 -2.59
C TYR A 43 -1.84 -21.73 -1.95
N LEU A 44 -1.73 -22.67 -1.01
CA LEU A 44 -0.49 -22.93 -0.29
C LEU A 44 0.19 -24.18 -0.83
N LEU A 45 1.47 -24.03 -1.15
CA LEU A 45 2.35 -25.14 -1.44
C LEU A 45 2.89 -25.75 -0.14
N SER A 46 3.24 -27.03 -0.18
CA SER A 46 4.04 -27.63 0.89
C SER A 46 5.45 -27.02 0.87
N ALA A 47 6.10 -26.98 2.04
CA ALA A 47 7.48 -26.50 2.16
C ALA A 47 8.44 -27.25 1.21
N LYS A 48 8.23 -28.56 1.03
CA LYS A 48 9.00 -29.38 0.10
C LYS A 48 8.85 -28.95 -1.36
N MET A 49 7.62 -28.63 -1.80
CA MET A 49 7.41 -28.16 -3.19
C MET A 49 8.05 -26.79 -3.39
N ALA A 50 7.92 -25.91 -2.40
CA ALA A 50 8.46 -24.55 -2.45
C ALA A 50 9.98 -24.47 -2.21
N GLU A 51 10.66 -25.62 -2.04
CA GLU A 51 12.09 -25.69 -1.69
C GLU A 51 12.45 -24.83 -0.46
N LEU A 52 11.51 -24.71 0.48
CA LEU A 52 11.68 -23.93 1.70
C LEU A 52 12.28 -24.80 2.80
N THR A 53 13.51 -24.46 3.21
CA THR A 53 14.17 -25.09 4.36
C THR A 53 13.73 -24.45 5.67
N GLU A 54 13.81 -25.21 6.77
CA GLU A 54 13.52 -24.73 8.13
C GLU A 54 14.44 -23.57 8.52
N GLN A 55 15.75 -23.72 8.29
CA GLN A 55 16.72 -22.65 8.55
C GLN A 55 16.35 -21.35 7.83
N ARG A 56 15.96 -21.42 6.54
CA ARG A 56 15.60 -20.22 5.78
C ARG A 56 14.35 -19.55 6.34
N TYR A 57 13.36 -20.35 6.73
CA TYR A 57 12.15 -19.86 7.36
C TYR A 57 12.45 -19.13 8.67
N GLU A 58 13.26 -19.73 9.55
CA GLU A 58 13.64 -19.12 10.84
C GLU A 58 14.41 -17.80 10.66
N GLU A 59 15.37 -17.77 9.74
CA GLU A 59 16.14 -16.55 9.42
C GLU A 59 15.25 -15.41 8.92
N ASP A 60 14.34 -15.68 7.98
CA ASP A 60 13.44 -14.67 7.44
C ASP A 60 12.36 -14.27 8.45
N GLN A 61 11.90 -15.19 9.30
CA GLN A 61 11.01 -14.87 10.42
C GLN A 61 11.71 -13.95 11.44
N ALA A 62 12.95 -14.26 11.82
CA ALA A 62 13.74 -13.43 12.73
C ALA A 62 14.00 -12.04 12.14
N ARG A 63 14.28 -11.94 10.83
CA ARG A 63 14.44 -10.67 10.11
C ARG A 63 13.20 -9.80 10.20
N VAL A 64 12.02 -10.37 9.99
CA VAL A 64 10.74 -9.64 10.11
C VAL A 64 10.51 -9.18 11.54
N MET A 65 10.77 -10.02 12.55
CA MET A 65 10.64 -9.64 13.96
C MET A 65 11.58 -8.49 14.35
N LEU A 66 12.85 -8.52 13.92
CA LEU A 66 13.84 -7.46 14.19
C LEU A 66 13.50 -6.14 13.48
N SER A 67 12.94 -6.20 12.27
CA SER A 67 12.47 -5.00 11.57
C SER A 67 11.29 -4.31 12.28
N SER A 68 10.54 -5.05 13.08
CA SER A 68 9.42 -4.52 13.86
C SER A 68 9.85 -3.85 15.17
N THR A 69 11.04 -4.19 15.70
CA THR A 69 11.56 -3.66 16.98
C THR A 69 12.60 -2.54 16.82
N SER A 70 13.14 -2.32 15.61
CA SER A 70 14.17 -1.31 15.32
C SER A 70 13.63 0.12 15.08
N SER A 71 12.57 0.51 15.79
CA SER A 71 12.36 1.94 16.07
C SER A 71 13.37 2.34 17.15
N PRO A 72 14.35 3.22 16.89
CA PRO A 72 15.30 3.60 17.92
C PRO A 72 14.55 4.34 19.02
N THR A 73 14.49 3.73 20.20
CA THR A 73 14.22 4.41 21.45
C THR A 73 15.40 5.32 21.77
N ASP A 74 15.27 6.62 21.51
CA ASP A 74 16.08 7.61 22.20
C ASP A 74 15.41 7.90 23.54
N VAL A 75 16.10 7.54 24.62
CA VAL A 75 15.61 7.67 25.99
C VAL A 75 16.07 9.01 26.55
N ALA A 76 15.22 10.03 26.49
CA ALA A 76 15.22 11.15 27.42
C ALA A 76 13.81 11.76 27.43
N GLY A 77 13.13 11.64 28.56
CA GLY A 77 11.67 11.62 28.61
C GLY A 77 10.98 12.95 28.37
N GLU A 78 9.77 12.87 27.82
CA GLU A 78 8.65 13.68 28.29
C GLU A 78 7.31 13.03 27.93
N ARG A 79 6.30 13.43 28.69
CA ARG A 79 5.00 12.78 28.92
C ARG A 79 4.30 12.25 27.66
N ARG A 80 3.82 11.00 27.75
CA ARG A 80 2.74 10.43 26.94
C ARG A 80 1.57 11.42 26.87
N LYS A 81 1.32 11.96 25.68
CA LYS A 81 0.03 12.51 25.25
C LYS A 81 -0.26 11.97 23.85
N TYR A 82 -1.29 11.14 23.79
CA TYR A 82 -2.09 10.82 22.61
C TYR A 82 -2.03 11.94 21.57
N ASN A 83 -1.44 11.68 20.39
CA ASN A 83 -1.58 12.57 19.24
C ASN A 83 -1.48 11.75 17.95
N THR A 84 -2.63 11.55 17.32
CA THR A 84 -2.81 11.49 15.87
C THR A 84 -2.48 12.87 15.29
N LEU A 85 -1.39 12.99 14.52
CA LEU A 85 -1.11 13.94 13.41
C LEU A 85 0.40 13.99 13.10
N PRO A 86 0.81 14.34 11.86
CA PRO A 86 2.08 13.90 11.27
C PRO A 86 3.30 14.74 11.68
N ASN A 87 4.43 14.04 11.80
CA ASN A 87 5.74 14.56 12.14
C ASN A 87 6.35 15.36 10.97
N MET A 88 6.38 16.67 11.08
CA MET A 88 7.18 17.54 10.20
C MET A 88 8.60 17.63 10.77
N SER A 89 9.55 16.96 10.13
CA SER A 89 10.98 17.21 10.32
C SER A 89 11.65 17.51 8.98
N PRO A 90 12.37 18.63 8.84
CA PRO A 90 13.02 18.99 7.59
C PRO A 90 14.43 18.42 7.54
N LYS A 91 14.78 17.63 6.51
CA LYS A 91 16.19 17.46 6.13
C LYS A 91 16.40 17.05 4.68
N LYS A 92 16.75 18.07 3.90
CA LYS A 92 17.91 18.17 2.99
C LYS A 92 18.37 16.88 2.30
N GLY A 93 17.95 16.76 1.04
CA GLY A 93 18.83 16.59 -0.12
C GLY A 93 19.52 15.24 -0.31
N CYS A 94 19.07 14.49 -1.32
CA CYS A 94 19.97 13.71 -2.15
C CYS A 94 19.55 13.83 -3.62
N ARG A 95 20.44 14.40 -4.43
CA ARG A 95 20.37 14.38 -5.89
C ARG A 95 20.92 13.04 -6.35
N THR A 96 20.15 12.29 -7.12
CA THR A 96 20.66 11.38 -8.14
C THR A 96 19.55 11.11 -9.12
N GLY A 97 19.76 11.54 -10.37
CA GLY A 97 18.82 11.33 -11.46
C GLY A 97 18.70 9.86 -11.83
N CYS A 98 17.53 9.47 -12.31
CA CYS A 98 17.38 8.29 -13.13
C CYS A 98 16.83 8.73 -14.47
N SER A 99 17.71 8.58 -15.46
CA SER A 99 17.49 8.85 -16.86
C SER A 99 16.31 8.05 -17.41
N SER A 100 15.65 8.67 -18.38
CA SER A 100 14.73 8.10 -19.33
C SER A 100 15.18 6.71 -19.78
N GLY A 101 14.42 5.68 -19.39
CA GLY A 101 14.46 4.36 -19.98
C GLY A 101 13.25 4.19 -20.88
N GLU A 102 13.37 4.61 -22.13
CA GLU A 102 12.37 4.38 -23.17
C GLU A 102 12.31 2.88 -23.49
N GLY A 103 11.26 2.21 -23.02
CA GLY A 103 10.92 0.84 -23.40
C GLY A 103 10.11 0.83 -24.72
N PRO A 104 10.42 -0.07 -25.67
CA PRO A 104 9.89 0.00 -27.03
C PRO A 104 8.53 -0.71 -27.16
N TRP A 105 7.46 -0.07 -26.69
CA TRP A 105 6.09 -0.40 -27.12
C TRP A 105 5.29 0.88 -27.33
N GLY A 106 5.67 1.60 -28.40
CA GLY A 106 4.87 2.66 -28.98
C GLY A 106 3.67 2.06 -29.71
N ILE A 107 2.54 1.97 -29.02
CA ILE A 107 1.21 2.04 -29.65
C ILE A 107 0.41 3.01 -28.79
N GLY A 108 0.12 4.18 -29.37
CA GLY A 108 -0.61 5.25 -28.72
C GLY A 108 -1.98 4.78 -28.25
N ALA A 109 -2.11 4.55 -26.95
CA ALA A 109 -3.41 4.56 -26.32
C ALA A 109 -3.93 6.00 -26.36
N PRO A 110 -5.15 6.27 -26.86
CA PRO A 110 -5.75 7.58 -26.72
C PRO A 110 -5.82 7.88 -25.21
N ALA A 111 -5.32 9.04 -24.80
CA ALA A 111 -5.50 9.53 -23.45
C ALA A 111 -7.01 9.60 -23.17
N VAL A 112 -7.55 8.58 -22.50
CA VAL A 112 -8.90 8.62 -21.96
C VAL A 112 -8.89 9.70 -20.88
N PRO A 113 -9.58 10.84 -21.07
CA PRO A 113 -9.62 11.90 -20.10
C PRO A 113 -10.56 11.45 -18.99
N GLY A 114 -10.02 11.12 -17.83
CA GLY A 114 -10.82 10.50 -16.80
C GLY A 114 -10.09 10.32 -15.49
N TRP A 115 -9.69 9.10 -15.16
CA TRP A 115 -9.66 8.69 -13.76
C TRP A 115 -8.35 7.99 -13.43
N ALA A 116 -7.39 8.74 -12.90
CA ALA A 116 -6.19 8.16 -12.29
C ALA A 116 -6.20 8.50 -10.80
N GLY A 117 -6.78 7.59 -10.03
CA GLY A 117 -6.51 7.50 -8.60
C GLY A 117 -5.01 7.36 -8.30
N TRP A 118 -4.63 7.28 -7.03
CA TRP A 118 -3.25 7.03 -6.65
C TRP A 118 -2.99 5.54 -6.48
N SER A 119 -1.87 5.04 -7.03
CA SER A 119 -1.46 3.65 -6.83
C SER A 119 -0.79 3.50 -5.47
N CYS A 120 -1.25 2.53 -4.69
CA CYS A 120 -0.65 2.22 -3.40
C CYS A 120 0.78 1.68 -3.58
N PRO A 121 1.80 2.27 -2.93
CA PRO A 121 3.17 1.80 -3.06
C PRO A 121 3.41 0.41 -2.44
N LYS A 122 2.48 -0.05 -1.59
CA LYS A 122 2.58 -1.36 -0.91
C LYS A 122 1.85 -2.48 -1.65
N CYS A 123 0.60 -2.26 -2.08
CA CYS A 123 -0.23 -3.31 -2.68
C CYS A 123 -0.67 -3.01 -4.12
N THR A 124 -0.22 -1.89 -4.72
CA THR A 124 -0.50 -1.46 -6.10
C THR A 124 -1.98 -1.15 -6.43
N PHE A 125 -2.90 -1.29 -5.46
CA PHE A 125 -4.30 -0.92 -5.63
C PHE A 125 -4.45 0.56 -6.00
N ILE A 126 -5.38 0.86 -6.91
CA ILE A 126 -5.64 2.23 -7.37
C ILE A 126 -6.75 2.82 -6.52
N ASN A 127 -6.38 3.69 -5.58
CA ASN A 127 -7.30 4.34 -4.66
C ASN A 127 -7.92 5.60 -5.27
N LYS A 128 -9.12 5.97 -4.84
CA LYS A 128 -9.70 7.24 -5.25
C LYS A 128 -8.82 8.43 -4.81
N PRO A 129 -8.73 9.52 -5.61
CA PRO A 129 -7.84 10.65 -5.35
C PRO A 129 -7.91 11.23 -3.94
N THR A 130 -9.11 11.32 -3.35
CA THR A 130 -9.33 11.96 -2.04
C THR A 130 -9.02 11.06 -0.84
N ARG A 131 -8.73 9.77 -1.03
CA ARG A 131 -8.48 8.84 0.08
C ARG A 131 -7.13 9.12 0.75
N PRO A 132 -7.08 9.35 2.07
CA PRO A 132 -5.82 9.60 2.78
C PRO A 132 -4.98 8.33 2.97
N GLY A 133 -5.61 7.15 2.93
CA GLY A 133 -4.95 5.85 3.02
C GLY A 133 -5.57 4.82 2.09
N CYS A 134 -4.84 3.75 1.83
CA CYS A 134 -5.23 2.74 0.85
C CYS A 134 -6.44 1.94 1.35
N GLU A 135 -7.43 1.77 0.50
CA GLU A 135 -8.65 0.99 0.80
C GLU A 135 -8.34 -0.47 1.16
N MET A 136 -7.32 -1.06 0.52
CA MET A 136 -7.03 -2.50 0.67
C MET A 136 -6.07 -2.81 1.81
N CYS A 137 -5.14 -1.90 2.13
CA CYS A 137 -4.05 -2.21 3.06
C CYS A 137 -3.69 -1.08 4.02
N SER A 138 -4.47 0.01 4.02
CA SER A 138 -4.32 1.19 4.89
C SER A 138 -2.99 1.92 4.79
N THR A 139 -2.15 1.60 3.80
CA THR A 139 -0.90 2.36 3.56
C THR A 139 -1.25 3.78 3.17
N ASP A 140 -0.57 4.75 3.77
CA ASP A 140 -0.83 6.17 3.55
C ASP A 140 -0.68 6.54 2.06
N ARG A 141 -1.48 7.52 1.64
CA ARG A 141 -1.32 8.15 0.33
C ARG A 141 0.06 8.82 0.27
N PRO A 142 0.80 8.70 -0.85
CA PRO A 142 2.07 9.41 -1.02
C PRO A 142 1.93 10.92 -0.76
N ASP A 143 2.88 11.49 0.00
CA ASP A 143 2.86 12.91 0.39
C ASP A 143 2.95 13.86 -0.81
N ASP A 144 3.53 13.41 -1.92
CA ASP A 144 3.70 14.15 -3.16
C ASP A 144 2.49 14.04 -4.11
N TYR A 145 1.51 13.19 -3.81
CA TYR A 145 0.30 13.08 -4.63
C TYR A 145 -0.64 14.26 -4.40
N VAL A 146 -0.94 14.98 -5.47
CA VAL A 146 -1.90 16.09 -5.48
C VAL A 146 -3.21 15.63 -6.11
N VAL A 147 -4.32 15.84 -5.40
CA VAL A 147 -5.66 15.60 -5.95
C VAL A 147 -5.88 16.51 -7.15
N PRO A 148 -6.18 15.97 -8.35
CA PRO A 148 -6.42 16.79 -9.52
C PRO A 148 -7.60 17.74 -9.30
N GLY A 149 -7.44 19.03 -9.61
CA GLY A 149 -8.50 20.03 -9.43
C GLY A 149 -9.76 19.79 -10.27
N SER A 150 -9.67 18.99 -11.33
CA SER A 150 -10.81 18.55 -12.15
C SER A 150 -11.55 17.35 -11.57
N TYR A 151 -11.04 16.73 -10.50
CA TYR A 151 -11.67 15.56 -9.89
C TYR A 151 -12.97 15.95 -9.20
N LYS A 152 -14.04 15.22 -9.52
CA LYS A 152 -15.33 15.36 -8.85
C LYS A 152 -15.56 14.10 -8.02
N PRO A 153 -15.52 14.19 -6.68
CA PRO A 153 -15.82 13.05 -5.83
C PRO A 153 -17.25 12.55 -6.06
N ASP A 154 -17.45 11.24 -5.98
CA ASP A 154 -18.80 10.66 -6.04
C ASP A 154 -19.55 10.81 -4.71
N GLU A 155 -20.85 10.48 -4.71
CA GLU A 155 -21.72 10.62 -3.53
C GLU A 155 -21.18 9.89 -2.30
N THR A 156 -20.59 8.70 -2.49
CA THR A 156 -20.02 7.92 -1.39
C THR A 156 -18.78 8.60 -0.81
N GLU A 157 -17.92 9.17 -1.64
CA GLU A 157 -16.77 9.96 -1.17
C GLU A 157 -17.19 11.23 -0.46
N LEU A 158 -18.16 11.96 -1.01
CA LEU A 158 -18.68 13.19 -0.41
C LEU A 158 -19.24 12.92 0.98
N TRP A 159 -20.04 11.87 1.13
CA TRP A 159 -20.60 11.47 2.42
C TRP A 159 -19.49 11.14 3.43
N ARG A 160 -18.47 10.38 3.01
CA ARG A 160 -17.31 10.07 3.86
C ARG A 160 -16.58 11.34 4.32
N MET A 161 -16.33 12.28 3.41
CA MET A 161 -15.65 13.55 3.73
C MET A 161 -16.47 14.42 4.67
N GLN A 162 -17.79 14.47 4.48
CA GLN A 162 -18.69 15.20 5.36
C GLN A 162 -18.66 14.63 6.78
N GLN A 163 -18.76 13.31 6.94
CA GLN A 163 -18.70 12.65 8.24
C GLN A 163 -17.37 12.91 8.96
N GLU A 164 -16.25 12.93 8.22
CA GLU A 164 -14.93 13.26 8.78
C GLU A 164 -14.89 14.71 9.29
N GLN A 165 -15.43 15.67 8.53
CA GLN A 165 -15.50 17.07 8.93
C GLN A 165 -16.41 17.28 10.15
N GLU A 166 -17.57 16.63 10.18
CA GLU A 166 -18.49 16.67 11.33
C GLU A 166 -17.83 16.10 12.59
N GLY A 167 -17.11 14.98 12.47
CA GLY A 167 -16.36 14.39 13.57
C GLY A 167 -15.26 15.31 14.12
N ILE A 168 -14.52 16.00 13.25
CA ILE A 168 -13.51 16.98 13.65
C ILE A 168 -14.14 18.15 14.42
N LEU A 169 -15.26 18.69 13.92
CA LEU A 169 -15.98 19.78 14.59
C LEU A 169 -16.55 19.37 15.95
N GLN A 170 -16.99 18.12 16.09
CA GLN A 170 -17.47 17.59 17.36
C GLN A 170 -16.36 17.48 18.40
N TYR A 171 -15.14 17.08 18.00
CA TYR A 171 -14.00 16.97 18.93
C TYR A 171 -13.47 18.33 19.42
N GLN A 172 -13.70 19.40 18.65
CA GLN A 172 -13.22 20.74 18.98
C GLN A 172 -14.14 21.51 19.95
N GLN A 173 -15.33 20.98 20.26
CA GLN A 173 -16.28 21.54 21.23
C GLN A 173 -16.07 20.93 22.63
#